data_AF-A0A836GEN4-F1
#
_entry.id   AF-A0A836GEN4-F1
#
_cell.length_a   1.000
_cell.length_b   1.000
_cell.length_c   1.000
_cell.angle_alpha   90.00
_cell.angle_beta   90.00
_cell.angle_gamma   90.00
#
_symmetry.space_group_name_H-M   'P 1'
#
loop_
_entity.id
_entity.type
_entity.pdbx_description
1 polymer ?
#
loop_
_entity_poly.entity_id
_entity_poly.type
_entity_poly.pdbx_seq_one_letter_code
_entity_poly.pdbx_strand_id
1 'polypeptide(L)'
;MSVAEFLKGLPSHDENNFANFHTDNGNRTCVKRPSVYLPTKDYPSEQIIVTEKTTILLRYLHQQWDKKNADRKREFLSTNGDSQDDASTVRSKRPRLDLNNSL
;
A
#
# COMPACT_ATOMS: atom_id res chain seq x y z
N MET A 1 35.52 -18.31 14.12
CA MET A 1 35.12 -17.65 12.86
C MET A 1 35.72 -16.25 12.83
N SER A 2 36.23 -15.83 11.68
CA SER A 2 36.77 -14.47 11.52
C SER A 2 35.68 -13.49 11.07
N VAL A 3 35.88 -12.19 11.31
CA VAL A 3 34.97 -11.14 10.80
C VAL A 3 34.88 -11.18 9.27
N ALA A 4 35.99 -11.48 8.58
CA ALA A 4 36.02 -11.59 7.13
C ALA A 4 35.15 -12.75 6.61
N GLU A 5 35.08 -13.86 7.36
CA GLU A 5 34.24 -15.01 7.02
C GLU A 5 32.75 -14.71 7.22
N PHE A 6 32.41 -13.92 8.25
CA PHE A 6 31.06 -13.42 8.48
C PHE A 6 30.58 -12.46 7.38
N LEU A 7 31.48 -11.71 6.75
CA LEU A 7 31.17 -10.73 5.70
C LEU A 7 31.16 -11.32 4.28
N LYS A 8 31.37 -12.63 4.11
CA LYS A 8 31.28 -13.28 2.79
C LYS A 8 29.82 -13.43 2.35
N GLY A 9 29.59 -13.41 1.04
CA GLY A 9 28.27 -13.71 0.46
C GLY A 9 27.25 -12.59 0.60
N LEU A 10 27.69 -11.33 0.68
CA LEU A 10 26.78 -10.19 0.62
C LEU A 10 25.93 -10.23 -0.67
N PRO A 11 24.67 -9.78 -0.62
CA PRO A 11 23.81 -9.77 -1.80
C PRO A 11 24.43 -9.00 -2.97
N SER A 12 24.43 -9.62 -4.15
CA SER A 12 24.80 -8.98 -5.41
C SER A 12 23.64 -9.12 -6.38
N HIS A 13 23.10 -7.99 -6.83
CA HIS A 13 22.04 -7.99 -7.85
C HIS A 13 22.62 -8.18 -9.26
N ASP A 14 23.82 -7.66 -9.50
CA ASP A 14 24.62 -7.84 -10.71
C ASP A 14 26.09 -7.62 -10.35
N GLU A 15 26.94 -8.59 -10.67
CA GLU A 15 28.39 -8.55 -10.42
C GLU A 15 29.09 -7.42 -11.18
N ASN A 16 28.52 -6.96 -12.30
CA ASN A 16 29.10 -5.93 -13.15
C ASN A 16 28.88 -4.51 -12.62
N ASN A 17 27.92 -4.29 -11.71
CA ASN A 17 27.53 -2.96 -11.22
C ASN A 17 28.72 -2.13 -10.70
N PHE A 18 29.71 -2.79 -10.08
CA PHE A 18 30.88 -2.12 -9.49
C PHE A 18 32.22 -2.68 -9.97
N ALA A 19 32.24 -3.70 -10.83
CA ALA A 19 33.46 -4.33 -11.31
C ALA A 19 34.43 -3.36 -12.01
N ASN A 20 33.88 -2.33 -12.67
CA ASN A 20 34.64 -1.33 -13.44
C ASN A 20 34.61 0.08 -12.82
N PHE A 21 34.26 0.21 -11.55
CA PHE A 21 34.20 1.52 -10.90
C PHE A 21 35.61 2.12 -10.75
N HIS A 22 35.80 3.37 -11.18
CA HIS A 22 37.10 4.06 -11.15
C HIS A 22 36.98 5.46 -10.53
N THR A 23 37.81 5.73 -9.52
CA THR A 23 37.80 6.96 -8.74
C THR A 23 38.49 8.15 -9.43
N ASP A 24 39.46 7.90 -10.32
CA ASP A 24 40.31 8.97 -10.85
C ASP A 24 39.63 9.80 -11.96
N ASN A 25 38.43 9.37 -12.38
CA ASN A 25 37.53 10.19 -13.20
C ASN A 25 36.97 11.41 -12.42
N GLY A 26 37.22 11.51 -11.11
CA GLY A 26 36.69 12.54 -10.20
C GLY A 26 37.48 13.85 -10.08
N ASN A 27 38.70 13.98 -10.63
CA ASN A 27 39.53 15.18 -10.44
C ASN A 27 39.20 16.35 -11.39
N ARG A 28 38.21 16.20 -12.27
CA ARG A 28 37.58 17.34 -12.97
C ARG A 28 36.30 17.67 -12.22
N THR A 29 36.38 18.61 -11.29
CA THR A 29 35.31 19.10 -10.38
C THR A 29 34.08 19.72 -11.07
N CYS A 30 33.87 19.45 -12.35
CA CYS A 30 32.60 19.48 -13.04
C CYS A 30 32.03 18.06 -12.99
N VAL A 31 31.62 17.61 -11.80
CA VAL A 31 30.65 16.53 -11.68
C VAL A 31 29.42 17.04 -12.44
N LYS A 32 29.24 16.56 -13.68
CA LYS A 32 28.07 16.90 -14.50
C LYS A 32 26.87 16.54 -13.65
N ARG A 33 26.22 17.55 -13.08
CA ARG A 33 24.93 17.35 -12.40
C ARG A 33 24.07 16.51 -13.34
N PRO A 34 23.36 15.49 -12.85
CA PRO A 34 22.42 14.76 -13.68
C PRO A 34 21.59 15.77 -14.47
N SER A 35 21.45 15.53 -15.77
CA SER A 35 20.68 16.43 -16.64
C SER A 35 19.28 16.60 -16.06
N VAL A 36 18.80 17.84 -16.02
CA VAL A 36 17.44 18.12 -15.56
C VAL A 36 16.45 17.54 -16.58
N TYR A 37 15.45 16.80 -16.09
CA TYR A 37 14.36 16.33 -16.94
C TYR A 37 13.44 17.50 -17.29
N LEU A 38 13.27 17.76 -18.60
CA LEU A 38 12.30 18.72 -19.13
C LEU A 38 11.15 17.94 -19.79
N PRO A 39 9.97 17.85 -19.16
CA PRO A 39 8.80 17.22 -19.77
C PRO A 39 8.39 18.00 -21.03
N THR A 40 8.28 17.31 -22.18
CA THR A 40 7.85 17.90 -23.46
C THR A 40 6.48 17.41 -23.93
N LYS A 41 5.94 16.40 -23.27
CA LYS A 41 4.67 15.77 -23.57
C LYS A 41 3.88 15.62 -22.28
N ASP A 42 2.59 15.93 -22.37
CA ASP A 42 1.66 15.73 -21.27
C ASP A 42 1.07 14.32 -21.33
N TYR A 43 1.09 13.64 -20.19
CA TYR A 43 0.48 12.32 -20.02
C TYR A 43 -0.58 12.42 -18.92
N PRO A 44 -1.85 12.04 -19.18
CA PRO A 44 -2.89 12.10 -18.17
C PRO A 44 -2.61 11.07 -17.06
N SER A 45 -2.92 11.44 -15.82
CA SER A 45 -2.86 10.49 -14.69
C SER A 45 -4.06 9.54 -14.74
N GLU A 46 -3.81 8.24 -14.57
CA GLU A 46 -4.88 7.23 -14.54
C GLU A 46 -5.78 7.36 -13.30
N GLN A 47 -5.22 7.79 -12.18
CA GLN A 47 -5.92 7.94 -10.91
C GLN A 47 -5.51 9.25 -10.23
N ILE A 48 -6.41 9.81 -9.42
CA ILE A 48 -6.17 11.02 -8.63
C ILE A 48 -6.35 10.72 -7.15
N ILE A 49 -5.47 11.30 -6.32
CA ILE A 49 -5.59 11.20 -4.87
C ILE A 49 -6.62 12.21 -4.39
N VAL A 50 -7.67 11.73 -3.71
CA VAL A 50 -8.76 12.57 -3.18
C VAL A 50 -8.83 12.44 -1.66
N THR A 51 -9.01 13.57 -0.98
CA THR A 51 -9.28 13.60 0.46
C THR A 51 -10.78 13.64 0.73
N GLU A 52 -11.24 12.89 1.73
CA GLU A 52 -12.63 12.93 2.16
C GLU A 52 -13.00 14.33 2.69
N LYS A 53 -14.16 14.85 2.29
CA LYS A 53 -14.63 16.19 2.70
C LYS A 53 -15.32 16.20 4.07
N THR A 54 -15.67 15.05 4.61
CA THR A 54 -16.42 14.97 5.87
C THR A 54 -15.51 15.34 7.04
N THR A 55 -16.07 16.03 8.03
CA THR A 55 -15.34 16.27 9.26
C THR A 55 -15.21 14.96 10.03
N ILE A 56 -14.05 14.75 10.65
CA ILE A 56 -13.74 13.50 11.37
C ILE A 56 -14.78 13.19 12.47
N LEU A 57 -15.35 14.22 13.10
CA LEU A 57 -16.36 14.08 14.13
C LEU A 57 -17.68 13.57 13.55
N LEU A 58 -18.16 14.17 12.45
CA LEU A 58 -19.40 13.72 11.80
C LEU A 58 -19.27 12.30 11.27
N ARG A 59 -18.13 11.97 10.66
CA ARG A 59 -17.82 10.60 10.21
C ARG A 59 -17.91 9.61 11.37
N TYR A 60 -17.32 9.95 12.51
CA TYR A 60 -17.36 9.10 13.71
C TYR A 60 -18.78 8.91 14.25
N LEU A 61 -19.56 10.00 14.36
CA LEU A 61 -20.93 9.95 14.88
C LEU A 61 -21.84 9.11 13.98
N HIS A 62 -21.77 9.31 12.66
CA HIS A 62 -22.52 8.49 11.69
C HIS A 62 -22.13 7.01 11.79
N GLN A 63 -20.83 6.71 11.87
CA GLN A 63 -20.36 5.33 12.00
C GLN A 63 -20.88 4.66 13.29
N GLN A 64 -20.89 5.39 14.42
CA GLN A 64 -21.46 4.89 15.68
C GLN A 64 -22.96 4.65 15.57
N TRP A 65 -23.68 5.57 14.93
CA TRP A 65 -25.12 5.46 14.73
C TRP A 65 -25.48 4.27 13.84
N ASP A 66 -24.83 4.13 12.70
CA ASP A 66 -25.07 3.05 11.75
C ASP A 66 -24.77 1.69 12.36
N LYS A 67 -23.68 1.59 13.13
CA LYS A 67 -23.34 0.37 13.87
C LYS A 67 -24.44 -0.03 14.85
N LYS A 68 -24.98 0.91 15.63
CA LYS A 68 -26.06 0.65 16.60
C LYS A 68 -27.39 0.28 15.94
N ASN A 69 -27.67 0.83 14.76
CA ASN A 69 -28.93 0.57 14.05
C ASN A 69 -28.84 -0.62 13.08
N ALA A 70 -27.64 -1.07 12.70
CA ALA A 70 -27.44 -2.31 11.94
C ALA A 70 -27.95 -3.53 12.71
N ASP A 71 -27.76 -3.55 14.03
CA ASP A 71 -28.25 -4.63 14.89
C ASP A 71 -29.79 -4.62 15.00
N ARG A 72 -30.42 -3.43 15.06
CA ARG A 72 -31.89 -3.28 15.06
C ARG A 72 -32.56 -3.71 13.75
N LYS A 73 -31.89 -3.48 12.61
CA LYS A 73 -32.38 -3.96 11.30
C LYS A 73 -32.28 -5.49 11.18
N ARG A 74 -31.28 -6.12 11.81
CA ARG A 74 -31.17 -7.59 11.86
C ARG A 74 -32.28 -8.19 12.74
N GLU A 75 -32.59 -7.57 13.87
CA GLU A 75 -33.65 -8.01 14.78
C GLU A 75 -35.06 -7.90 14.15
N PHE A 76 -35.32 -6.86 13.36
CA PHE A 76 -36.58 -6.73 12.59
C PHE A 76 -36.75 -7.81 11.52
N LEU A 77 -35.65 -8.33 10.97
CA LEU A 77 -35.67 -9.47 10.03
C LEU A 77 -35.81 -10.81 10.77
N SER A 78 -35.25 -10.92 11.99
CA SER A 78 -35.35 -12.13 12.82
C SER A 78 -36.72 -12.30 13.52
N THR A 79 -37.48 -11.22 13.77
CA THR A 79 -38.83 -11.30 14.35
C THR A 79 -39.90 -11.78 13.36
N ASN A 80 -39.64 -11.71 12.05
CA ASN A 80 -40.58 -12.15 11.01
C ASN A 80 -40.21 -13.51 10.36
N GLY A 81 -39.20 -14.21 10.87
CA GLY A 81 -38.70 -15.45 10.29
C GLY A 81 -38.43 -16.49 11.36
N ASP A 82 -39.40 -17.38 11.53
CA ASP A 82 -39.25 -18.66 12.21
C ASP A 82 -38.02 -19.45 11.68
N SER A 83 -37.46 -20.32 12.52
CA SER A 83 -36.35 -21.27 12.26
C SER A 83 -34.90 -20.83 12.57
N GLN A 84 -34.52 -21.04 13.83
CA GLN A 84 -33.48 -21.99 14.27
C GLN A 84 -32.31 -22.32 13.30
N ASP A 85 -31.09 -21.92 13.67
CA ASP A 85 -29.85 -22.72 13.78
C ASP A 85 -28.54 -21.97 13.43
N ASP A 86 -27.51 -22.36 14.17
CA ASP A 86 -26.08 -22.20 13.97
C ASP A 86 -25.37 -20.84 14.21
N ALA A 87 -24.87 -20.75 15.44
CA ALA A 87 -23.45 -20.71 15.75
C ALA A 87 -22.48 -20.09 14.72
N SER A 88 -21.74 -19.08 15.21
CA SER A 88 -20.32 -18.88 14.92
C SER A 88 -19.86 -19.01 13.45
N THR A 89 -19.61 -17.89 12.76
CA THR A 89 -18.44 -17.66 11.84
C THR A 89 -18.69 -16.51 10.86
N VAL A 90 -18.85 -15.26 11.31
CA VAL A 90 -18.55 -14.10 10.42
C VAL A 90 -18.02 -12.90 11.21
N ARG A 91 -17.02 -13.13 12.07
CA ARG A 91 -16.15 -12.05 12.55
C ARG A 91 -15.18 -11.67 11.43
N SER A 92 -15.10 -10.38 11.11
CA SER A 92 -14.04 -9.73 10.33
C SER A 92 -13.93 -10.14 8.85
N LYS A 93 -14.60 -9.39 7.96
CA LYS A 93 -14.18 -9.33 6.55
C LYS A 93 -13.47 -7.99 6.32
N ARG A 94 -12.13 -8.04 6.37
CA ARG A 94 -11.25 -7.04 5.76
C ARG A 94 -11.61 -6.95 4.26
N PRO A 95 -11.60 -5.76 3.63
CA PRO A 95 -11.75 -5.68 2.18
C PRO A 95 -10.58 -6.42 1.53
N ARG A 96 -10.90 -7.38 0.67
CA ARG A 96 -9.92 -8.10 -0.16
C ARG A 96 -9.56 -7.14 -1.29
N LEU A 97 -8.32 -6.63 -1.30
CA LEU A 97 -7.77 -5.99 -2.49
C LEU A 97 -7.47 -7.11 -3.48
N ASP A 98 -8.28 -7.22 -4.53
CA ASP A 98 -8.01 -8.12 -5.64
C ASP A 98 -6.81 -7.55 -6.42
N LEU A 99 -5.61 -8.07 -6.17
CA LEU A 99 -4.49 -7.92 -7.10
C LEU A 99 -4.74 -8.85 -8.29
N ASN A 100 -5.58 -8.40 -9.22
CA ASN A 100 -5.58 -8.94 -10.58
C ASN A 100 -4.94 -7.89 -11.48
N ASN A 101 -3.61 -7.88 -11.52
CA ASN A 101 -2.87 -7.35 -12.65
C ASN A 101 -1.94 -8.45 -13.16
N SER A 102 -2.44 -9.21 -14.14
CA SER A 102 -1.64 -10.11 -14.97
C SER A 102 -1.86 -9.72 -16.43
N LEU A 103 -0.95 -8.93 -16.97
CA LEU A 103 -0.12 -9.19 -18.16
C LEU A 103 0.53 -7.89 -18.62
#